data_AF-A0A534SAC9-F1
#
_entry.id   AF-A0A534SAC9-F1
#
_cell.length_a   1.000
_cell.length_b   1.000
_cell.length_c   1.000
_cell.angle_alpha   90.00
_cell.angle_beta   90.00
_cell.angle_gamma   90.00
#
_symmetry.space_group_name_H-M   'P 1'
#
loop_
_entity.id
_entity.type
_entity.pdbx_description
1 polymer ?
#
loop_
_entity_poly.entity_id
_entity_poly.type
_entity_poly.pdbx_seq_one_letter_code
_entity_poly.pdbx_strand_id
1 'polypeptide(L)'
;MAVGLSHGGTNVYSSSERSQQLWVGTQDGLVLFERDTNGGWRESQRALRGQHISAIVFEHTTGTMFAGAFFGSVHASADGGKTWERRDNGIPIHDVYSLASNVVDGKVRVYAGTQPAHLFVSEDLGLHWNE
;
A
#
# COMPACT_ATOMS: atom_id res chain seq x y z
N MET A 1 -14.46 6.42 -4.27
CA MET A 1 -13.15 6.43 -3.56
C MET A 1 -12.92 5.08 -2.89
N ALA A 2 -11.68 4.62 -2.86
CA ALA A 2 -11.23 3.50 -2.02
C ALA A 2 -10.51 4.03 -0.78
N VAL A 3 -10.67 3.36 0.35
CA VAL A 3 -10.01 3.67 1.63
C VAL A 3 -9.05 2.53 1.97
N GLY A 4 -7.88 2.83 2.52
CA GLY A 4 -6.94 1.84 3.05
C GLY A 4 -6.90 1.90 4.56
N LEU A 5 -6.88 0.77 5.24
CA LEU A 5 -6.66 0.69 6.68
C LEU A 5 -5.45 -0.20 6.94
N SER A 6 -4.42 0.39 7.54
CA SER A 6 -3.15 -0.28 7.83
C SER A 6 -2.39 0.50 8.89
N HIS A 7 -1.59 -0.15 9.73
CA HIS A 7 -0.96 0.53 10.86
C HIS A 7 0.02 1.63 10.46
N GLY A 8 0.79 1.44 9.38
CA GLY A 8 1.82 2.40 8.94
C GLY A 8 1.57 3.10 7.62
N GLY A 9 0.34 3.03 7.08
CA GLY A 9 -0.08 3.81 5.93
C GLY A 9 -0.89 5.06 6.32
N THR A 10 -1.50 5.71 5.33
CA THR A 10 -2.49 6.76 5.56
C THR A 10 -3.69 6.17 6.31
N ASN A 11 -4.08 6.78 7.43
CA ASN A 11 -5.20 6.31 8.26
C ASN A 11 -6.34 7.33 8.41
N VAL A 12 -6.24 8.47 7.72
CA VAL A 12 -7.28 9.50 7.70
C VAL A 12 -7.64 9.79 6.25
N TYR A 13 -8.91 9.58 5.90
CA TYR A 13 -9.45 9.82 4.57
C TYR A 13 -10.70 10.69 4.67
N SER A 14 -10.84 11.66 3.77
CA SER A 14 -12.01 12.52 3.66
C SER A 14 -12.47 12.62 2.21
N SER A 15 -13.77 12.49 1.97
CA SER A 15 -14.38 12.69 0.64
C SER A 15 -15.80 13.20 0.79
N SER A 16 -16.27 13.93 -0.23
CA SER A 16 -17.66 14.37 -0.38
C SER A 16 -18.61 13.22 -0.72
N GLU A 17 -18.08 12.08 -1.19
CA GLU A 17 -18.85 10.90 -1.54
C GLU A 17 -18.57 9.73 -0.58
N ARG A 18 -19.56 8.83 -0.47
CA ARG A 18 -19.38 7.60 0.31
C ARG A 18 -18.33 6.71 -0.35
N SER A 19 -17.38 6.22 0.45
CA SER A 19 -16.44 5.20 -0.01
C SER A 19 -17.19 3.92 -0.40
N GLN A 20 -16.84 3.37 -1.56
CA GLN A 20 -17.39 2.12 -2.09
C GLN A 20 -16.44 0.94 -1.86
N GLN A 21 -15.17 1.22 -1.57
CA GLN A 21 -14.12 0.22 -1.45
C GLN A 21 -13.30 0.45 -0.19
N LEU A 22 -12.96 -0.63 0.50
CA LEU A 22 -12.16 -0.62 1.71
C LEU A 22 -11.11 -1.73 1.64
N TRP A 23 -9.85 -1.34 1.49
CA TRP A 23 -8.69 -2.21 1.59
C TRP A 23 -8.23 -2.30 3.04
N VAL A 24 -8.04 -3.51 3.55
CA VAL A 24 -7.59 -3.78 4.91
C VAL A 24 -6.32 -4.62 4.85
N GLY A 25 -5.26 -4.11 5.45
CA GLY A 25 -4.02 -4.86 5.69
C GLY A 25 -4.18 -5.74 6.91
N THR A 26 -3.87 -7.03 6.78
CA THR A 26 -3.99 -8.02 7.85
C THR A 26 -2.67 -8.77 8.03
N GLN A 27 -2.61 -9.63 9.06
CA GLN A 27 -1.49 -10.55 9.24
C GLN A 27 -1.37 -11.61 8.13
N ASP A 28 -2.43 -11.84 7.35
CA ASP A 28 -2.50 -12.88 6.30
C ASP A 28 -2.82 -12.29 4.90
N GLY A 29 -2.43 -11.03 4.67
CA GLY A 29 -2.54 -10.38 3.38
C GLY A 29 -3.49 -9.18 3.36
N LEU A 30 -3.89 -8.81 2.14
CA LEU A 30 -4.85 -7.76 1.86
C LEU A 30 -6.26 -8.33 1.66
N VAL A 31 -7.25 -7.61 2.20
CA VAL A 31 -8.67 -7.89 1.96
C VAL A 31 -9.32 -6.63 1.40
N LEU A 32 -10.00 -6.76 0.25
CA LEU A 32 -10.88 -5.73 -0.28
C LEU A 32 -12.31 -6.04 0.17
N PHE A 33 -12.94 -5.06 0.81
CA PHE A 33 -14.36 -5.00 1.02
C PHE A 33 -15.01 -4.02 0.06
N GLU A 34 -16.13 -4.43 -0.52
CA GLU A 34 -16.98 -3.56 -1.34
C GLU A 34 -18.30 -3.30 -0.63
N ARG A 35 -18.76 -2.05 -0.74
CA ARG A 35 -20.03 -1.66 -0.17
C ARG A 35 -21.17 -2.25 -1.01
N ASP A 36 -22.12 -2.88 -0.35
CA ASP A 36 -23.35 -3.35 -1.00
C ASP A 36 -24.37 -2.23 -1.19
N THR A 37 -25.43 -2.50 -1.94
CA THR A 37 -26.52 -1.55 -2.20
C THR A 37 -27.31 -1.17 -0.94
N ASN A 38 -27.24 -1.98 0.10
CA ASN A 38 -27.94 -1.79 1.37
C ASN A 38 -27.08 -1.04 2.40
N GLY A 39 -25.85 -0.67 2.03
CA GLY A 39 -24.89 0.07 2.86
C GLY A 39 -23.94 -0.80 3.68
N GLY A 40 -24.10 -2.12 3.67
CA GLY A 40 -23.19 -3.09 4.29
C GLY A 40 -21.89 -3.25 3.53
N TRP A 41 -20.95 -4.01 4.11
CA TRP A 41 -19.66 -4.35 3.49
C TRP A 41 -19.60 -5.86 3.26
N ARG A 42 -19.12 -6.27 2.08
CA ARG A 42 -18.80 -7.67 1.79
C ARG A 42 -17.36 -7.79 1.33
N GLU A 43 -16.70 -8.88 1.71
CA GLU A 43 -15.41 -9.23 1.13
C GLU A 43 -15.59 -9.55 -0.35
N SER A 44 -14.80 -8.91 -1.21
CA SER A 44 -14.82 -9.14 -2.67
C SER A 44 -13.52 -9.76 -3.18
N GLN A 45 -12.38 -9.46 -2.56
CA GLN A 45 -11.07 -9.93 -3.02
C GLN A 45 -10.09 -10.12 -1.85
N ARG A 46 -9.19 -11.10 -2.02
CA ARG A 46 -7.95 -11.24 -1.23
C ARG A 46 -6.73 -11.16 -2.13
N ALA A 47 -5.68 -10.51 -1.65
CA ALA A 47 -4.38 -10.44 -2.33
C ALA A 47 -3.24 -10.62 -1.32
N LEU A 48 -2.03 -10.93 -1.81
CA LEU A 48 -0.84 -11.09 -0.98
C LEU A 48 -1.04 -12.06 0.21
N ARG A 49 -1.70 -13.20 -0.03
CA ARG A 49 -1.98 -14.21 1.02
C ARG A 49 -0.68 -14.70 1.66
N GLY A 50 -0.67 -14.86 2.98
CA GLY A 50 0.53 -15.22 3.74
C GLY A 50 1.49 -14.06 4.01
N GLN A 51 1.25 -12.86 3.45
CA GLN A 51 2.07 -11.68 3.74
C GLN A 51 1.45 -10.87 4.87
N HIS A 52 2.21 -10.59 5.93
CA HIS A 52 1.77 -9.68 6.97
C HIS A 52 1.88 -8.23 6.50
N ILE A 53 0.74 -7.62 6.18
CA ILE A 53 0.65 -6.26 5.63
C ILE A 53 0.58 -5.23 6.74
N SER A 54 1.57 -4.33 6.77
CA SER A 54 1.72 -3.28 7.77
C SER A 54 1.26 -1.91 7.27
N ALA A 55 1.41 -1.64 5.96
CA ALA A 55 1.15 -0.34 5.35
C ALA A 55 0.49 -0.47 3.97
N ILE A 56 -0.47 0.40 3.68
CA ILE A 56 -1.11 0.55 2.36
C ILE A 56 -1.09 2.03 1.98
N VAL A 57 -0.65 2.33 0.77
CA VAL A 57 -0.67 3.70 0.21
C VAL A 57 -1.28 3.67 -1.19
N PHE A 58 -2.13 4.65 -1.48
CA PHE A 58 -2.64 4.93 -2.83
C PHE A 58 -1.88 6.13 -3.38
N GLU A 59 -1.05 5.92 -4.39
CA GLU A 59 -0.36 7.00 -5.07
C GLU A 59 -1.27 7.58 -6.15
N HIS A 60 -1.69 8.84 -5.96
CA HIS A 60 -2.77 9.44 -6.74
C HIS A 60 -2.37 9.86 -8.16
N THR A 61 -1.09 10.12 -8.42
CA THR A 61 -0.61 10.61 -9.72
C THR A 61 -0.66 9.52 -10.78
N THR A 62 -0.24 8.31 -10.42
CA THR A 62 -0.16 7.15 -11.32
C THR A 62 -1.31 6.17 -11.11
N GLY A 63 -2.01 6.26 -9.97
CA GLY A 63 -3.01 5.27 -9.56
C GLY A 63 -2.39 3.99 -8.99
N THR A 64 -1.06 3.96 -8.78
CA THR A 64 -0.37 2.79 -8.23
C THR A 64 -0.69 2.64 -6.74
N MET A 65 -1.02 1.43 -6.33
CA MET A 65 -1.15 1.06 -4.93
C MET A 65 0.15 0.41 -4.45
N PHE A 66 0.56 0.72 -3.22
CA PHE A 66 1.70 0.09 -2.56
C PHE A 66 1.26 -0.60 -1.28
N ALA A 67 1.85 -1.76 -1.01
CA ALA A 67 1.66 -2.52 0.22
C ALA A 67 3.01 -2.88 0.82
N GLY A 68 3.24 -2.45 2.05
CA GLY A 68 4.41 -2.80 2.85
C GLY A 68 4.12 -4.04 3.67
N ALA A 69 5.07 -4.98 3.70
CA ALA A 69 4.96 -6.20 4.48
C ALA A 69 6.19 -6.46 5.33
N PHE A 70 6.02 -7.30 6.34
CA PHE A 70 7.14 -7.84 7.11
C PHE A 70 8.03 -8.72 6.21
N PHE A 71 9.30 -8.89 6.59
CA PHE A 71 10.34 -9.58 5.83
C PHE A 71 10.70 -8.93 4.48
N GLY A 72 10.83 -7.61 4.43
CA GLY A 72 11.45 -6.87 3.31
C GLY A 72 10.51 -6.46 2.19
N SER A 73 9.28 -6.99 2.17
CA SER A 73 8.55 -7.02 0.91
C SER A 73 7.66 -5.79 0.74
N VAL A 74 8.07 -4.85 -0.12
CA VAL A 74 7.16 -3.89 -0.74
C VAL A 74 6.55 -4.53 -1.99
N HIS A 75 5.24 -4.42 -2.12
CA HIS A 75 4.50 -4.84 -3.31
C HIS A 75 3.77 -3.65 -3.91
N ALA A 76 3.59 -3.67 -5.23
CA ALA A 76 2.84 -2.65 -5.93
C ALA A 76 1.79 -3.24 -6.88
N SER A 77 0.72 -2.50 -7.10
CA SER A 77 -0.32 -2.81 -8.06
C SER A 77 -0.64 -1.60 -8.92
N ALA A 78 -0.61 -1.77 -10.24
CA ALA A 78 -0.95 -0.73 -11.20
C ALA A 78 -2.39 -0.83 -11.75
N ASP A 79 -3.16 -1.84 -11.31
CA ASP A 79 -4.47 -2.18 -11.87
C ASP A 79 -5.60 -2.15 -10.82
N GLY A 80 -5.42 -1.34 -9.78
CA GLY A 80 -6.39 -1.17 -8.70
C GLY A 80 -6.43 -2.35 -7.73
N GLY A 81 -5.31 -3.05 -7.56
CA GLY A 81 -5.15 -4.13 -6.61
C GLY A 81 -5.50 -5.51 -7.15
N LYS A 82 -5.77 -5.68 -8.45
CA LYS A 82 -6.11 -6.98 -9.05
C LYS A 82 -4.89 -7.88 -9.16
N THR A 83 -3.76 -7.31 -9.58
CA THR A 83 -2.46 -7.99 -9.61
C THR A 83 -1.44 -7.21 -8.80
N TRP A 84 -0.49 -7.93 -8.21
CA TRP A 84 0.55 -7.37 -7.36
C TRP A 84 1.90 -7.93 -7.75
N GLU A 85 2.90 -7.07 -7.80
CA GLU A 85 4.29 -7.45 -8.02
C GLU A 85 5.17 -6.97 -6.88
N ARG A 86 6.19 -7.77 -6.58
CA ARG A 86 7.20 -7.44 -5.57
C ARG A 86 8.13 -6.36 -6.13
N ARG A 87 8.29 -5.25 -5.39
CA ARG A 87 8.99 -4.02 -5.76
C ARG A 87 9.83 -3.51 -4.59
N ASP A 88 10.81 -4.31 -4.17
CA ASP A 88 11.66 -4.07 -2.99
C ASP A 88 13.16 -4.10 -3.30
N ASN A 89 13.55 -3.98 -4.57
CA ASN A 89 14.95 -4.03 -4.98
C ASN A 89 15.73 -2.85 -4.37
N GLY A 90 16.76 -3.15 -3.57
CA GLY A 90 17.54 -2.16 -2.83
C GLY A 90 17.17 -2.03 -1.36
N ILE A 91 16.03 -2.59 -0.91
CA ILE A 91 15.71 -2.75 0.51
C ILE A 91 16.29 -4.10 0.96
N PRO A 92 17.20 -4.15 1.95
CA PRO A 92 17.62 -5.41 2.57
C PRO A 92 16.41 -6.12 3.24
N ILE A 93 16.58 -7.37 3.68
CA ILE A 93 15.50 -8.11 4.36
C ILE A 93 15.17 -7.43 5.70
N HIS A 94 14.25 -6.46 5.67
CA HIS A 94 13.86 -5.60 6.78
C HIS A 94 12.34 -5.50 6.83
N ASP A 95 11.74 -5.49 8.00
CA ASP A 95 10.29 -5.32 8.09
C ASP A 95 9.92 -3.92 7.62
N VAL A 96 9.08 -3.81 6.59
CA VAL A 96 8.54 -2.51 6.18
C VAL A 96 7.42 -2.19 7.16
N TYR A 97 7.55 -1.10 7.89
CA TYR A 97 6.56 -0.66 8.87
C TYR A 97 5.66 0.43 8.33
N SER A 98 6.21 1.35 7.55
CA SER A 98 5.46 2.48 7.02
C SER A 98 5.77 2.74 5.55
N LEU A 99 4.77 3.26 4.85
CA LEU A 99 4.90 3.73 3.48
C LEU A 99 4.28 5.12 3.37
N ALA A 100 4.87 5.95 2.52
CA ALA A 100 4.30 7.24 2.12
C ALA A 100 4.63 7.52 0.65
N SER A 101 3.79 8.28 -0.04
CA SER A 101 4.07 8.76 -1.39
C SER A 101 3.82 10.26 -1.49
N ASN A 102 4.66 10.96 -2.25
CA ASN A 102 4.47 12.38 -2.53
C ASN A 102 5.03 12.74 -3.92
N VAL A 103 4.58 13.87 -4.47
CA VAL A 103 5.17 14.43 -5.70
C VAL A 103 6.22 15.47 -5.29
N VAL A 104 7.46 15.26 -5.73
CA VAL A 104 8.59 16.19 -5.54
C VAL A 104 9.17 16.51 -6.91
N ASP A 105 9.32 17.79 -7.23
CA ASP A 105 9.81 18.27 -8.52
C ASP A 105 9.09 17.67 -9.74
N GLY A 106 7.76 17.48 -9.61
CA GLY A 106 6.91 16.91 -10.65
C GLY A 106 7.04 15.39 -10.83
N LYS A 107 7.79 14.69 -9.96
CA LYS A 107 7.97 13.24 -9.98
C LYS A 107 7.42 12.61 -8.72
N VAL A 108 6.85 11.42 -8.86
CA VAL A 108 6.40 10.62 -7.72
C VAL A 108 7.61 10.06 -6.99
N ARG A 109 7.62 10.22 -5.67
CA ARG A 109 8.53 9.54 -4.75
C ARG A 109 7.74 8.69 -3.78
N VAL A 110 8.24 7.49 -3.51
CA VAL A 110 7.70 6.58 -2.50
C VAL A 110 8.77 6.39 -1.43
N TYR A 111 8.36 6.42 -0.17
CA TYR A 111 9.23 6.28 0.99
C TYR A 111 8.84 5.04 1.78
N ALA A 112 9.83 4.31 2.28
CA ALA A 112 9.63 3.13 3.13
C ALA A 112 10.42 3.28 4.44
N GLY A 113 9.72 3.25 5.56
CA GLY A 113 10.31 3.16 6.89
C GLY A 113 10.39 1.71 7.34
N THR A 114 11.55 1.28 7.83
CA THR A 114 11.82 -0.14 8.11
C THR A 114 12.23 -0.42 9.56
N GLN A 115 12.29 -1.71 9.91
CA GLN A 115 13.02 -2.24 11.06
C GLN A 115 14.13 -3.19 10.59
N PRO A 116 15.41 -2.98 10.97
CA PRO A 116 15.95 -1.89 11.79
C PRO A 116 15.68 -0.49 11.22
N ALA A 117 15.86 0.56 12.03
CA ALA A 117 15.43 1.91 11.66
C ALA A 117 16.26 2.48 10.49
N HIS A 118 15.72 2.36 9.28
CA HIS A 118 16.22 2.96 8.05
C HIS A 118 15.06 3.61 7.27
N LEU A 119 15.37 4.62 6.46
CA LEU A 119 14.44 5.26 5.54
C LEU A 119 14.94 4.99 4.13
N PHE A 120 14.08 4.43 3.28
CA PHE A 120 14.38 4.26 1.87
C PHE A 120 13.48 5.15 1.03
N VAL A 121 13.97 5.57 -0.13
CA VAL A 121 13.24 6.33 -1.15
C VAL A 121 13.36 5.64 -2.51
N SER A 122 12.26 5.64 -3.25
CA SER A 122 12.20 5.25 -4.64
C SER A 122 11.63 6.39 -5.48
N GLU A 123 12.27 6.65 -6.63
CA GLU A 123 11.85 7.64 -7.63
C GLU A 123 11.23 6.99 -8.87
N ASP A 124 11.08 5.66 -8.87
CA ASP A 124 10.65 4.85 -10.01
C ASP A 124 9.54 3.86 -9.61
N LEU A 125 8.66 4.30 -8.71
CA LEU A 125 7.48 3.56 -8.27
C LEU A 125 7.83 2.21 -7.62
N GLY A 126 8.91 2.18 -6.84
CA GLY A 126 9.37 1.03 -6.06
C GLY A 126 10.24 0.03 -6.83
N LEU A 127 10.58 0.30 -8.10
CA LEU A 127 11.44 -0.61 -8.86
C LEU A 127 12.88 -0.62 -8.31
N HIS A 128 13.35 0.51 -7.78
CA HIS A 128 14.62 0.64 -7.07
C HIS A 128 14.48 1.53 -5.84
N TRP A 129 15.16 1.15 -4.77
CA TRP A 129 15.19 1.86 -3.50
C TRP A 129 16.63 2.22 -3.13
N ASN A 130 16.79 3.43 -2.60
CA ASN A 130 18.03 3.91 -2.02
C ASN A 130 17.74 4.39 -0.60
N GLU A 131 18.69 4.22 0.32
CA GLU A 131 18.61 4.78 1.67
C GLU A 131 18.88 6.29 1.69
#